data_AF-A0A651E2K1-F1
#
_entry.id   AF-A0A651E2K1-F1
#
_cell.length_a   1.000
_cell.length_b   1.000
_cell.length_c   1.000
_cell.angle_alpha   90.00
_cell.angle_beta   90.00
_cell.angle_gamma   90.00
#
_symmetry.space_group_name_H-M   'P 1'
#
loop_
_entity.id
_entity.type
_entity.pdbx_description
1 polymer ?
#
loop_
_entity_poly.entity_id
_entity_poly.type
_entity_poly.pdbx_seq_one_letter_code
_entity_poly.pdbx_strand_id
1 'polypeptide(L)'
;MKTKSVLWFFLLIMVGMILFALAFPAQLDTLLDRPSLYRHVLFVHIVAATLFFANAVIGILWEYRSLASGRPDTILHTYDTVAWLDAGFSSPMIVITVTAGIMMGVMLGDMWQIGWLSLAFLLFIFSGLVWVVVDIPTQYRIKKLIADVDPGAEQLPRELMRLLSLRLWISMVGVAPLFVVFVLMVYKPELAPLAQWFG
;
A
#
# COMPACT_ATOMS: atom_id res chain seq x y z
N MET A 1 -19.61 7.25 -2.10
CA MET A 1 -18.77 7.21 -0.87
C MET A 1 -17.71 8.31 -0.96
N LYS A 2 -17.44 9.08 0.11
CA LYS A 2 -16.34 10.07 0.11
C LYS A 2 -15.00 9.32 0.29
N THR A 3 -14.50 8.65 -0.76
CA THR A 3 -13.29 7.82 -0.72
C THR A 3 -12.08 8.57 -0.14
N LYS A 4 -12.00 9.88 -0.42
CA LYS A 4 -11.00 10.80 0.15
C LYS A 4 -11.02 10.80 1.69
N SER A 5 -12.18 10.98 2.32
CA SER A 5 -12.27 11.08 3.78
C SER A 5 -11.91 9.76 4.45
N VAL A 6 -12.32 8.63 3.86
CA VAL A 6 -12.00 7.28 4.36
C VAL A 6 -10.49 7.02 4.28
N LEU A 7 -9.90 7.33 3.13
CA LEU A 7 -8.45 7.19 2.92
C LEU A 7 -7.65 8.02 3.92
N TRP A 8 -7.96 9.31 4.06
CA TRP A 8 -7.26 10.19 5.02
C TRP A 8 -7.44 9.74 6.47
N PHE A 9 -8.61 9.23 6.83
CA PHE A 9 -8.85 8.66 8.16
C PHE A 9 -7.89 7.50 8.46
N PHE A 10 -7.75 6.53 7.54
CA PHE A 10 -6.82 5.41 7.73
C PHE A 10 -5.35 5.83 7.70
N LEU A 11 -4.97 6.79 6.85
CA LEU A 11 -3.61 7.34 6.83
C LEU A 11 -3.25 8.02 8.16
N LEU A 12 -4.17 8.80 8.74
CA LEU A 12 -3.97 9.44 10.04
C LEU A 12 -3.84 8.41 11.16
N ILE A 13 -4.67 7.36 11.13
CA ILE A 13 -4.54 6.23 12.08
C ILE A 13 -3.18 5.56 11.91
N MET A 14 -2.76 5.27 10.69
CA MET A 14 -1.47 4.64 10.41
C MET A 14 -0.32 5.46 11.00
N VAL A 15 -0.26 6.76 10.68
CA VAL A 15 0.78 7.66 11.18
C VAL A 15 0.73 7.74 12.71
N GLY A 16 -0.46 7.89 13.29
CA GLY A 16 -0.63 7.92 14.74
C GLY A 16 -0.12 6.66 15.43
N MET A 17 -0.41 5.47 14.89
CA MET A 17 0.06 4.21 15.45
C MET A 17 1.56 4.00 15.27
N ILE A 18 2.14 4.40 14.13
CA ILE A 18 3.59 4.36 13.92
C ILE A 18 4.28 5.29 14.93
N LEU A 19 3.82 6.53 15.06
CA LEU A 19 4.40 7.50 16.01
C LEU A 19 4.28 7.02 17.46
N PHE A 20 3.14 6.43 17.83
CA PHE A 20 2.97 5.83 19.15
C PHE A 20 3.98 4.70 19.40
N ALA A 21 4.14 3.78 18.45
CA ALA A 21 5.08 2.67 18.58
C ALA A 21 6.54 3.14 18.70
N LEU A 22 6.90 4.21 17.99
CA LEU A 22 8.24 4.80 18.07
C LEU A 22 8.48 5.59 19.36
N ALA A 23 7.45 6.28 19.89
CA ALA A 23 7.57 7.10 21.08
C ALA A 23 7.48 6.30 22.39
N PHE A 24 6.79 5.15 22.37
CA PHE A 24 6.49 4.35 23.55
C PHE A 24 6.90 2.86 23.41
N PRO A 25 8.16 2.56 23.04
CA PRO A 25 8.60 1.18 22.80
C PRO A 25 8.51 0.31 24.07
N ALA A 26 8.88 0.83 25.23
CA ALA A 26 8.84 0.08 26.49
C ALA A 26 7.41 -0.31 26.93
N GLN A 27 6.44 0.59 26.71
CA GLN A 27 5.03 0.31 26.97
C GLN A 27 4.50 -0.74 26.00
N LEU A 28 4.95 -0.68 24.74
CA LEU A 28 4.59 -1.66 23.72
C LEU A 28 5.17 -3.03 24.09
N ASP A 29 6.46 -3.11 24.45
CA ASP A 29 7.10 -4.35 24.93
C ASP A 29 6.33 -4.98 26.08
N THR A 30 5.96 -4.19 27.09
CA THR A 30 5.20 -4.68 28.25
C THR A 30 3.81 -5.22 27.86
N LEU A 31 3.16 -4.59 26.87
CA LEU A 31 1.86 -5.02 26.36
C LEU A 31 1.98 -6.29 25.49
N LEU A 32 3.11 -6.44 24.80
CA LEU A 32 3.42 -7.51 23.86
C LEU A 32 4.14 -8.71 24.49
N ASP A 33 4.58 -8.62 25.75
CA ASP A 33 5.26 -9.68 26.53
C ASP A 33 4.32 -10.85 26.89
N ARG A 34 3.77 -11.49 25.85
CA ARG A 34 2.87 -12.63 25.93
C ARG A 34 3.22 -13.60 24.79
N PRO A 35 3.78 -14.80 25.08
CA PRO A 35 4.27 -15.72 24.05
C PRO A 35 3.21 -16.15 23.03
N SER A 36 1.94 -16.22 23.44
CA SER A 36 0.83 -16.55 22.56
C SER A 36 0.51 -15.44 21.55
N LEU A 37 0.83 -14.19 21.87
CA LEU A 37 0.41 -13.01 21.10
C LEU A 37 1.19 -12.89 19.78
N TYR A 38 2.48 -13.27 19.76
CA TYR A 38 3.30 -13.27 18.54
C TYR A 38 2.64 -14.02 17.38
N ARG A 39 2.14 -15.25 17.62
CA ARG A 39 1.53 -16.07 16.56
C ARG A 39 0.26 -15.44 16.00
N HIS A 40 -0.53 -14.78 16.84
CA HIS A 40 -1.75 -14.10 16.42
C HIS A 40 -1.42 -12.85 15.58
N VAL A 41 -0.44 -12.06 16.02
CA VAL A 41 0.03 -10.88 15.28
C VAL A 41 0.64 -11.29 13.93
N LEU A 42 1.44 -12.35 13.91
CA LEU A 42 2.00 -12.92 12.69
C LEU A 42 0.89 -13.37 11.72
N PHE A 43 -0.11 -14.10 12.21
CA PHE A 43 -1.23 -14.53 11.38
C PHE A 43 -1.98 -13.32 10.78
N VAL A 44 -2.30 -12.33 11.61
CA VAL A 44 -2.98 -11.10 11.17
C VAL A 44 -2.14 -10.34 10.14
N HIS A 45 -0.82 -10.22 10.36
CA HIS A 45 0.10 -9.61 9.41
C HIS A 45 0.11 -10.33 8.06
N ILE A 46 0.27 -11.65 8.06
CA ILE A 46 0.32 -12.45 6.82
C ILE A 46 -0.98 -12.30 6.04
N VAL A 47 -2.14 -12.43 6.70
CA VAL A 47 -3.44 -12.30 6.06
C VAL A 47 -3.61 -10.90 5.46
N ALA A 48 -3.36 -9.85 6.25
CA ALA A 48 -3.54 -8.47 5.79
C ALA A 48 -2.57 -8.12 4.64
N ALA A 49 -1.29 -8.49 4.76
CA ALA A 49 -0.27 -8.24 3.76
C ALA A 49 -0.60 -8.96 2.44
N THR A 50 -1.03 -10.23 2.52
CA THR A 50 -1.37 -11.04 1.34
C THR A 50 -2.60 -10.49 0.63
N LEU A 51 -3.65 -10.15 1.37
CA LEU A 51 -4.87 -9.57 0.80
C LEU A 51 -4.61 -8.21 0.15
N PHE A 52 -3.85 -7.35 0.83
CA PHE A 52 -3.43 -6.05 0.29
C PHE A 52 -2.64 -6.21 -1.01
N PHE A 53 -1.61 -7.05 -1.01
CA PHE A 53 -0.76 -7.23 -2.18
C PHE A 53 -1.49 -7.88 -3.35
N ALA A 54 -2.30 -8.90 -3.08
CA ALA A 54 -3.15 -9.52 -4.10
C ALA A 54 -4.10 -8.51 -4.74
N ASN A 55 -4.76 -7.66 -3.93
CA ASN A 55 -5.63 -6.60 -4.45
C ASN A 55 -4.85 -5.61 -5.33
N ALA A 56 -3.65 -5.20 -4.93
CA ALA A 56 -2.83 -4.28 -5.71
C ALA A 56 -2.42 -4.87 -7.07
N VAL A 57 -2.00 -6.13 -7.10
CA VAL A 57 -1.63 -6.84 -8.35
C VAL A 57 -2.84 -7.03 -9.26
N ILE A 58 -3.97 -7.49 -8.71
CA ILE A 58 -5.21 -7.70 -9.47
C ILE A 58 -5.75 -6.37 -10.01
N GLY A 59 -5.69 -5.29 -9.21
CA GLY A 59 -6.09 -3.94 -9.62
C GLY A 59 -5.33 -3.46 -10.86
N ILE A 60 -4.00 -3.63 -10.88
CA ILE A 60 -3.16 -3.32 -12.04
C ILE A 60 -3.59 -4.14 -13.27
N LEU A 61 -3.85 -5.45 -13.10
CA LEU A 61 -4.32 -6.30 -14.20
C LEU A 61 -5.67 -5.82 -14.76
N TRP A 62 -6.62 -5.47 -13.90
CA TRP A 62 -7.92 -4.96 -14.31
C TRP A 62 -7.81 -3.63 -15.03
N GLU A 63 -6.99 -2.69 -14.52
CA GLU A 63 -6.73 -1.42 -15.18
C GLU A 63 -6.14 -1.63 -16.57
N TYR A 64 -5.11 -2.48 -16.69
CA TYR A 64 -4.51 -2.83 -17.97
C TYR A 64 -5.55 -3.41 -18.96
N ARG A 65 -6.37 -4.37 -18.52
CA ARG A 65 -7.43 -4.94 -19.38
C ARG A 65 -8.49 -3.93 -19.76
N SER A 66 -8.84 -3.02 -18.85
CA SER A 66 -9.83 -1.96 -19.11
C SER A 66 -9.32 -1.00 -20.18
N LEU A 67 -8.05 -0.57 -20.09
CA LEU A 67 -7.43 0.29 -21.09
C LEU A 67 -7.33 -0.40 -22.45
N ALA A 68 -6.94 -1.68 -22.46
CA ALA A 68 -6.88 -2.48 -23.69
C ALA A 68 -8.24 -2.66 -24.37
N SER A 69 -9.35 -2.56 -23.62
CA SER A 69 -10.70 -2.64 -24.18
C SER A 69 -11.06 -1.43 -25.05
N GLY A 70 -10.46 -0.26 -24.78
CA GLY A 70 -10.80 1.01 -25.44
C GLY A 70 -12.21 1.53 -25.16
N ARG A 71 -13.03 0.81 -24.37
CA ARG A 71 -14.43 1.15 -24.09
C ARG A 71 -14.53 2.13 -22.92
N PRO A 72 -15.05 3.35 -23.11
CA PRO A 72 -15.18 4.35 -22.04
C PRO A 72 -15.85 3.81 -20.77
N ASP A 73 -17.02 3.16 -20.90
CA ASP A 73 -17.78 2.64 -19.75
C ASP A 73 -16.97 1.64 -18.92
N THR A 74 -16.23 0.75 -19.59
CA THR A 74 -15.42 -0.29 -18.93
C THR A 74 -14.25 0.33 -18.18
N ILE A 75 -13.61 1.34 -18.77
CA ILE A 75 -12.50 2.07 -18.15
C ILE A 75 -13.01 2.83 -16.92
N LEU A 76 -14.05 3.65 -17.06
CA LEU A 76 -14.59 4.45 -15.96
C LEU A 76 -15.03 3.58 -14.79
N HIS A 77 -15.78 2.52 -15.08
CA HIS A 77 -16.22 1.56 -14.05
C HIS A 77 -15.04 0.89 -13.33
N THR A 78 -14.01 0.49 -14.08
CA THR A 78 -12.82 -0.16 -13.50
C THR A 78 -12.08 0.79 -12.57
N TYR A 79 -11.80 2.01 -13.00
CA TYR A 79 -11.04 2.98 -12.19
C TYR A 79 -11.84 3.45 -10.96
N ASP A 80 -13.16 3.58 -11.07
CA ASP A 80 -14.02 3.86 -9.91
C ASP A 80 -14.03 2.70 -8.90
N THR A 81 -14.06 1.47 -9.39
CA THR A 81 -14.02 0.26 -8.56
C THR A 81 -12.67 0.13 -7.84
N VAL A 82 -11.55 0.33 -8.56
CA VAL A 82 -10.22 0.29 -7.95
C VAL A 82 -10.06 1.39 -6.91
N ALA A 83 -10.47 2.64 -7.21
CA ALA A 83 -10.40 3.73 -6.25
C ALA A 83 -11.27 3.49 -5.00
N TRP A 84 -12.38 2.77 -5.14
CA TRP A 84 -13.20 2.35 -4.00
C TRP A 84 -12.51 1.25 -3.18
N LEU A 85 -11.94 0.23 -3.83
CA LEU A 85 -11.19 -0.83 -3.17
C LEU A 85 -9.95 -0.28 -2.44
N ASP A 86 -9.24 0.68 -3.03
CA ASP A 86 -8.07 1.29 -2.38
C ASP A 86 -8.44 2.01 -1.09
N ALA A 87 -9.52 2.79 -1.11
CA ALA A 87 -9.96 3.53 0.07
C ALA A 87 -10.62 2.63 1.12
N GLY A 88 -11.47 1.69 0.70
CA GLY A 88 -12.30 0.88 1.60
C GLY A 88 -11.66 -0.43 2.07
N PHE A 89 -10.76 -1.00 1.28
CA PHE A 89 -10.15 -2.31 1.52
C PHE A 89 -8.63 -2.21 1.70
N SER A 90 -7.89 -1.66 0.73
CA SER A 90 -6.43 -1.58 0.80
C SER A 90 -5.96 -0.75 2.00
N SER A 91 -6.55 0.43 2.22
CA SER A 91 -6.15 1.33 3.31
C SER A 91 -6.23 0.69 4.71
N PRO A 92 -7.34 0.04 5.12
CA PRO A 92 -7.35 -0.71 6.37
C PRO A 92 -6.34 -1.87 6.41
N MET A 93 -6.16 -2.61 5.31
CA MET A 93 -5.19 -3.71 5.26
C MET A 93 -3.75 -3.21 5.41
N ILE A 94 -3.40 -2.06 4.84
CA ILE A 94 -2.11 -1.39 5.01
C ILE A 94 -1.89 -1.07 6.50
N VAL A 95 -2.87 -0.43 7.15
CA VAL A 95 -2.79 -0.09 8.59
C VAL A 95 -2.52 -1.33 9.43
N ILE A 96 -3.29 -2.39 9.23
CA ILE A 96 -3.15 -3.66 9.96
C ILE A 96 -1.78 -4.28 9.71
N THR A 97 -1.34 -4.32 8.45
CA THR A 97 -0.05 -4.89 8.03
C THR A 97 1.12 -4.19 8.73
N VAL A 98 1.16 -2.86 8.66
CA VAL A 98 2.26 -2.06 9.25
C VAL A 98 2.30 -2.21 10.76
N THR A 99 1.13 -2.11 11.41
CA THR A 99 1.05 -2.17 12.87
C THR A 99 1.49 -3.53 13.38
N ALA A 100 0.99 -4.61 12.78
CA ALA A 100 1.39 -5.97 13.13
C ALA A 100 2.88 -6.21 12.82
N GLY A 101 3.39 -5.65 11.72
CA GLY A 101 4.82 -5.70 11.36
C GLY A 101 5.71 -5.02 12.40
N ILE A 102 5.36 -3.82 12.84
CA ILE A 102 6.09 -3.08 13.89
C ILE A 102 6.03 -3.82 15.22
N MET A 103 4.85 -4.32 15.62
CA MET A 103 4.71 -5.12 16.85
C MET A 103 5.64 -6.34 16.83
N MET A 104 5.69 -7.08 15.72
CA MET A 104 6.62 -8.22 15.58
C MET A 104 8.08 -7.78 15.54
N GLY A 105 8.39 -6.66 14.88
CA GLY A 105 9.73 -6.09 14.85
C GLY A 105 10.24 -5.81 16.26
N VAL A 106 9.42 -5.16 17.08
CA VAL A 106 9.70 -4.88 18.49
C VAL A 106 9.87 -6.17 19.31
N MET A 107 8.99 -7.16 19.14
CA MET A 107 9.16 -8.48 19.79
C MET A 107 10.43 -9.25 19.38
N LEU A 108 10.90 -9.04 18.14
CA LEU A 108 12.14 -9.63 17.62
C LEU A 108 13.41 -8.87 18.09
N GLY A 109 13.25 -7.71 18.72
CA GLY A 109 14.33 -6.83 19.18
C GLY A 109 14.55 -5.63 18.25
N ASP A 110 15.80 -5.30 17.96
CA ASP A 110 16.13 -4.14 17.12
C ASP A 110 15.99 -4.48 15.62
N MET A 111 14.83 -4.14 15.04
CA MET A 111 14.54 -4.39 13.62
C MET A 111 15.58 -3.79 12.67
N TRP A 112 16.28 -2.72 13.08
CA TRP A 112 17.29 -2.05 12.26
C TRP A 112 18.60 -2.84 12.17
N GLN A 113 18.83 -3.79 13.08
CA GLN A 113 19.94 -4.74 13.06
C GLN A 113 19.66 -5.98 12.23
N ILE A 114 18.45 -6.14 11.70
CA ILE A 114 18.06 -7.27 10.87
C ILE A 114 17.98 -6.81 9.41
N GLY A 115 18.94 -7.22 8.57
CA GLY A 115 19.09 -6.70 7.20
C GLY A 115 17.87 -6.87 6.30
N TRP A 116 17.34 -8.09 6.17
CA TRP A 116 16.15 -8.33 5.33
C TRP A 116 14.91 -7.58 5.85
N LEU A 117 14.77 -7.44 7.17
CA LEU A 117 13.61 -6.80 7.81
C LEU A 117 13.66 -5.28 7.65
N SER A 118 14.81 -4.68 7.93
CA SER A 118 15.04 -3.25 7.75
C SER A 118 14.92 -2.83 6.28
N LEU A 119 15.49 -3.60 5.35
CA LEU A 119 15.33 -3.37 3.91
C LEU A 119 13.87 -3.51 3.46
N ALA A 120 13.16 -4.54 3.93
CA ALA A 120 11.74 -4.71 3.62
C ALA A 120 10.90 -3.53 4.14
N PHE A 121 11.19 -3.05 5.34
CA PHE A 121 10.51 -1.87 5.90
C PHE A 121 10.79 -0.61 5.08
N LEU A 122 12.03 -0.40 4.64
CA LEU A 122 12.39 0.74 3.78
C LEU A 122 11.68 0.70 2.42
N LEU A 123 11.66 -0.47 1.76
CA LEU A 123 10.95 -0.67 0.50
C LEU A 123 9.45 -0.47 0.63
N PHE A 124 8.87 -0.90 1.76
CA PHE A 124 7.48 -0.65 2.09
C PHE A 124 7.19 0.85 2.24
N ILE A 125 8.03 1.60 2.96
CA ILE A 125 7.90 3.06 3.07
C ILE A 125 8.00 3.72 1.69
N PHE A 126 8.97 3.31 0.87
CA PHE A 126 9.11 3.83 -0.49
C PHE A 126 7.85 3.59 -1.34
N SER A 127 7.29 2.38 -1.31
CA SER A 127 6.02 2.05 -1.96
C SER A 127 4.88 2.96 -1.46
N GLY A 128 4.75 3.11 -0.14
CA GLY A 128 3.75 3.98 0.49
C GLY A 128 3.90 5.44 0.07
N LEU A 129 5.13 5.95 -0.06
CA LEU A 129 5.40 7.31 -0.53
C LEU A 129 4.98 7.50 -2.00
N VAL A 130 5.30 6.55 -2.88
CA VAL A 130 4.84 6.58 -4.28
C VAL A 130 3.31 6.64 -4.33
N TRP A 131 2.64 5.84 -3.51
CA TRP A 131 1.18 5.84 -3.45
C TRP A 131 0.60 7.17 -2.92
N VAL A 132 1.09 7.69 -1.80
CA VAL A 132 0.59 8.92 -1.18
C VAL A 132 0.91 10.18 -2.00
N VAL A 133 2.14 10.28 -2.52
CA VAL A 133 2.64 11.50 -3.17
C VAL A 133 2.28 11.54 -4.65
N VAL A 134 2.21 10.38 -5.33
CA VAL A 134 2.04 10.34 -6.78
C VAL A 134 0.69 9.76 -7.17
N ASP A 135 0.32 8.57 -6.67
CA ASP A 135 -0.89 7.88 -7.11
C ASP A 135 -2.17 8.59 -6.64
N ILE A 136 -2.28 8.91 -5.35
CA ILE A 136 -3.47 9.57 -4.78
C ILE A 136 -3.79 10.91 -5.47
N PRO A 137 -2.83 11.83 -5.70
CA PRO A 137 -3.09 13.05 -6.47
C PRO A 137 -3.49 12.76 -7.92
N THR A 138 -2.90 11.76 -8.55
CA THR A 138 -3.25 11.34 -9.92
C THR A 138 -4.68 10.81 -9.98
N GLN A 139 -5.11 10.00 -9.02
CA GLN A 139 -6.50 9.55 -8.88
C GLN A 139 -7.49 10.72 -8.77
N TYR A 140 -7.14 11.77 -8.02
CA TYR A 140 -8.00 12.96 -7.94
C TYR A 140 -8.08 13.76 -9.23
N ARG A 141 -6.96 13.89 -9.96
CA ARG A 141 -6.95 14.54 -11.29
C ARG A 141 -7.82 13.78 -12.28
N ILE A 142 -7.70 12.45 -12.29
CA ILE A 142 -8.53 11.56 -13.11
C ILE A 142 -10.01 11.75 -12.77
N LYS A 143 -10.40 11.68 -11.48
CA LYS A 143 -11.80 11.89 -11.06
C LYS A 143 -12.36 13.24 -11.49
N LYS A 144 -11.55 14.30 -11.46
CA LYS A 144 -11.96 15.62 -11.94
C LYS A 144 -12.23 15.60 -13.44
N LEU A 145 -11.32 15.04 -14.23
CA LEU A 145 -11.47 14.95 -15.68
C LEU A 145 -12.64 14.05 -16.10
N ILE A 146 -12.91 12.98 -15.35
CA ILE A 146 -14.07 12.11 -15.57
C ILE A 146 -15.38 12.88 -15.38
N ALA A 147 -15.45 13.78 -14.40
CA ALA A 147 -16.64 14.59 -14.16
C ALA A 147 -16.98 15.54 -15.32
N ASP A 148 -16.00 15.85 -16.16
CA ASP A 148 -16.14 16.71 -17.34
C ASP A 148 -16.42 15.90 -18.63
N VAL A 149 -16.52 14.57 -18.55
CA VAL A 149 -16.82 13.70 -19.70
C VAL A 149 -18.33 13.65 -19.95
N ASP A 150 -18.74 13.83 -21.21
CA ASP A 150 -20.13 13.66 -21.64
C ASP A 150 -20.58 12.20 -21.42
N PRO A 151 -21.71 11.95 -20.73
CA PRO A 151 -22.25 10.59 -20.51
C PRO A 151 -22.47 9.77 -21.78
N GLY A 152 -22.52 10.38 -22.96
CA GLY A 152 -22.65 9.70 -24.25
C GLY A 152 -21.37 9.63 -25.10
N ALA A 153 -20.21 10.00 -24.56
CA ALA A 153 -18.98 10.06 -25.35
C ALA A 153 -18.52 8.66 -25.83
N GLU A 154 -18.45 8.47 -27.15
CA GLU A 154 -17.92 7.23 -27.75
C GLU A 154 -16.41 7.04 -27.47
N GLN A 155 -15.70 8.12 -27.17
CA GLN A 155 -14.27 8.10 -26.87
C GLN A 155 -13.93 9.04 -25.71
N LEU A 156 -13.02 8.58 -24.84
CA LEU A 156 -12.51 9.41 -23.75
C LEU A 156 -11.57 10.50 -24.28
N PRO A 157 -11.53 11.70 -23.67
CA PRO A 157 -10.57 12.74 -24.01
C PRO A 157 -9.12 12.21 -23.99
N ARG A 158 -8.31 12.64 -24.97
CA ARG A 158 -6.89 12.23 -25.09
C ARG A 158 -6.09 12.50 -23.81
N GLU A 159 -6.37 13.61 -23.13
CA GLU A 159 -5.72 13.95 -21.86
C GLU A 159 -6.03 12.92 -20.76
N LEU A 160 -7.30 12.53 -20.62
CA LEU A 160 -7.73 11.52 -19.65
C LEU A 160 -7.08 10.17 -19.95
N MET A 161 -7.08 9.73 -21.22
CA MET A 161 -6.45 8.47 -21.61
C MET A 161 -4.94 8.44 -21.30
N ARG A 162 -4.25 9.56 -21.53
CA ARG A 162 -2.82 9.69 -21.20
C ARG A 162 -2.57 9.59 -19.70
N LEU A 163 -3.41 10.22 -18.87
CA LEU A 163 -3.30 10.16 -17.41
C LEU A 163 -3.62 8.77 -16.85
N LEU A 164 -4.63 8.08 -17.38
CA LEU A 164 -4.95 6.71 -16.98
C LEU A 164 -3.79 5.75 -17.31
N SER A 165 -3.19 5.91 -18.49
CA SER A 165 -2.00 5.13 -18.89
C SER A 165 -0.78 5.43 -18.02
N LEU A 166 -0.55 6.71 -17.68
CA LEU A 166 0.51 7.11 -16.75
C LEU A 166 0.28 6.51 -15.35
N ARG A 167 -0.97 6.52 -14.88
CA ARG A 167 -1.33 5.94 -13.59
C ARG A 167 -0.99 4.45 -13.53
N LEU A 168 -1.26 3.68 -14.58
CA LEU A 168 -0.89 2.26 -14.64
C LEU A 168 0.62 2.05 -14.37
N TRP A 169 1.48 2.87 -14.96
CA TRP A 169 2.92 2.84 -14.70
C TRP A 169 3.26 3.23 -13.26
N ILE A 170 2.63 4.27 -12.71
CA ILE A 170 2.81 4.68 -11.32
C ILE A 170 2.43 3.53 -10.37
N SER A 171 1.29 2.86 -10.59
CA SER A 171 0.85 1.72 -9.81
C SER A 171 1.87 0.58 -9.86
N MET A 172 2.43 0.30 -11.04
CA MET A 172 3.44 -0.75 -11.19
C MET A 172 4.75 -0.41 -10.46
N VAL A 173 5.19 0.85 -10.51
CA VAL A 173 6.34 1.35 -9.72
C VAL A 173 6.05 1.29 -8.22
N GLY A 174 4.81 1.55 -7.79
CA GLY A 174 4.40 1.44 -6.39
C GLY A 174 4.35 -0.01 -5.91
N VAL A 175 3.94 -0.97 -6.75
CA VAL A 175 3.75 -2.38 -6.37
C VAL A 175 5.03 -3.21 -6.50
N ALA A 176 5.94 -2.88 -7.41
CA ALA A 176 7.18 -3.63 -7.61
C ALA A 176 8.04 -3.78 -6.32
N PRO A 177 8.24 -2.73 -5.49
CA PRO A 177 8.90 -2.86 -4.19
C PRO A 177 8.18 -3.83 -3.24
N LEU A 178 6.85 -3.88 -3.27
CA LEU A 178 6.07 -4.79 -2.41
C LEU A 178 6.29 -6.26 -2.80
N PHE A 179 6.48 -6.55 -4.09
CA PHE A 179 6.89 -7.89 -4.51
C PHE A 179 8.25 -8.28 -3.93
N VAL A 180 9.22 -7.36 -3.94
CA VAL A 180 10.52 -7.58 -3.31
C VAL A 180 10.38 -7.77 -1.80
N VAL A 181 9.52 -6.99 -1.13
CA VAL A 181 9.19 -7.18 0.29
C VAL A 181 8.64 -8.58 0.56
N PHE A 182 7.74 -9.09 -0.28
CA PHE A 182 7.23 -10.46 -0.17
C PHE A 182 8.35 -11.50 -0.26
N VAL A 183 9.28 -11.34 -1.22
CA VAL A 183 10.44 -12.21 -1.36
C VAL A 183 11.31 -12.14 -0.10
N LEU A 184 11.61 -10.95 0.43
CA LEU A 184 12.40 -10.78 1.66
C LEU A 184 11.74 -11.44 2.88
N MET A 185 10.42 -11.32 3.01
CA MET A 185 9.66 -11.91 4.13
C MET A 185 9.62 -13.45 4.10
N VAL A 186 9.68 -14.04 2.90
CA VAL A 186 9.69 -15.49 2.70
C VAL A 186 11.09 -16.08 2.86
N TYR A 187 12.07 -15.54 2.13
CA TYR A 187 13.40 -16.13 2.06
C TYR A 187 14.33 -15.67 3.18
N LYS A 188 14.08 -14.50 3.77
CA LYS A 188 14.84 -13.92 4.90
C LYS A 188 16.37 -14.05 4.71
N PRO A 189 16.92 -13.58 3.58
CA PRO A 189 18.35 -13.72 3.30
C PRO A 189 19.19 -12.99 4.36
N GLU A 190 20.40 -13.51 4.60
CA GLU A 190 21.40 -12.81 5.41
C GLU A 190 21.91 -11.61 4.63
N LEU A 191 21.45 -10.42 5.02
CA LEU A 191 21.84 -9.14 4.43
C LEU A 191 22.48 -8.26 5.49
N ALA A 192 23.43 -7.42 5.07
CA ALA A 192 23.99 -6.40 5.94
C ALA A 192 22.85 -5.46 6.42
N PRO A 193 22.73 -5.21 7.74
CA PRO A 193 21.73 -4.29 8.30
C PRO A 193 21.83 -2.89 7.72
N LEU A 194 20.69 -2.22 7.51
CA LEU A 194 20.68 -0.83 7.02
C LEU A 194 21.49 0.12 7.90
N ALA A 195 21.55 -0.15 9.22
CA ALA A 195 22.36 0.63 10.15
C ALA A 195 23.85 0.67 9.77
N GLN A 196 24.35 -0.35 9.06
CA GLN A 196 25.75 -0.44 8.62
C GLN A 196 26.00 0.20 7.25
N TRP A 197 24.96 0.59 6.51
CA TRP A 197 25.11 1.17 5.17
C TRP A 197 25.50 2.65 5.21
N PHE A 198 25.20 3.31 6.32
CA PHE A 198 25.45 4.74 6.54
C PHE A 198 26.50 5.01 7.61
N GLY A 199 27.20 3.95 8.07
CA GLY A 199 28.23 3.99 9.11
C GLY A 199 29.65 3.86 8.56
#